data_AF-A0AA94RAM8-F1
#
_entry.id   AF-A0AA94RAM8-F1
#
_cell.length_a   1.000
_cell.length_b   1.000
_cell.length_c   1.000
_cell.angle_alpha   90.00
_cell.angle_beta   90.00
_cell.angle_gamma   90.00
#
_symmetry.space_group_name_H-M   'P 1'
#
loop_
_entity.id
_entity.type
_entity.pdbx_description
1 polymer ?
#
loop_
_entity_poly.entity_id
_entity_poly.type
_entity_poly.pdbx_seq_one_letter_code
_entity_poly.pdbx_strand_id
1 'polypeptide(L)'
;MFTEHVQSRAAARDETRAKVLSSAERLFRQQGFAATTVRQIATDAGVSTGTVMGVGDKDGLLIEVFDEWIGAVHRDRQSGGGTQDSLTPEGAVDAVIGLLAPFLRYFVEDPALSRQYSSIIVRGTHESAIFRDLAVALVAELRNVLACAGLPDAAAERAARVVYFAYLGIVMTGGNHASGGASVPDQLRDVVRCVIHDSVQGDEQ
;
A
#
# COMPACT_ATOMS: atom_id res chain seq x y z
N MET A 1 0.17 -46.98 -13.95
CA MET A 1 0.59 -45.59 -14.26
C MET A 1 -0.67 -44.73 -14.24
N PHE A 2 -0.97 -44.06 -13.13
CA PHE A 2 -2.11 -43.16 -12.98
C PHE A 2 -1.66 -42.04 -12.03
N THR A 3 -1.08 -40.99 -12.60
CA THR A 3 -0.72 -39.76 -11.89
C THR A 3 -1.73 -38.71 -12.29
N GLU A 4 -2.92 -38.78 -11.71
CA GLU A 4 -3.91 -37.72 -11.83
C GLU A 4 -3.66 -36.75 -10.66
N HIS A 5 -3.10 -35.59 -11.00
CA HIS A 5 -2.82 -34.50 -10.07
C HIS A 5 -4.13 -33.90 -9.57
N VAL A 6 -4.61 -34.39 -8.43
CA VAL A 6 -5.62 -33.68 -7.63
C VAL A 6 -4.95 -32.40 -7.12
N GLN A 7 -5.18 -31.27 -7.80
CA GLN A 7 -4.94 -29.97 -7.20
C GLN A 7 -5.54 -30.00 -5.78
N SER A 8 -4.71 -29.74 -4.76
CA SER A 8 -5.18 -29.72 -3.38
C SER A 8 -6.41 -28.82 -3.26
N ARG A 9 -7.37 -29.20 -2.42
CA ARG A 9 -8.57 -28.37 -2.15
C ARG A 9 -8.20 -26.94 -1.72
N ALA A 10 -7.03 -26.75 -1.11
CA ALA A 10 -6.49 -25.43 -0.81
C ALA A 10 -6.10 -24.66 -2.08
N ALA A 11 -5.34 -25.27 -2.98
CA ALA A 11 -4.94 -24.66 -4.25
C ALA A 11 -6.14 -24.28 -5.13
N ALA A 12 -7.18 -25.13 -5.18
CA ALA A 12 -8.41 -24.81 -5.92
C ALA A 12 -9.18 -23.63 -5.31
N ARG A 13 -9.16 -23.47 -3.99
CA ARG A 13 -9.75 -22.31 -3.30
C ARG A 13 -8.96 -21.04 -3.59
N ASP A 14 -7.64 -21.09 -3.54
CA ASP A 14 -6.77 -19.95 -3.81
C ASP A 14 -6.90 -19.49 -5.27
N GLU A 15 -6.98 -20.43 -6.22
CA GLU A 15 -7.24 -20.13 -7.63
C GLU A 15 -8.61 -19.45 -7.83
N THR A 16 -9.64 -19.94 -7.14
CA THR A 16 -10.98 -19.34 -7.19
C THR A 16 -10.97 -17.92 -6.62
N ARG A 17 -10.29 -17.72 -5.49
CA ARG A 17 -10.12 -16.41 -4.85
C ARG A 17 -9.45 -15.42 -5.82
N ALA A 18 -8.32 -15.81 -6.40
CA ALA A 18 -7.59 -14.98 -7.37
C ALA A 18 -8.45 -14.59 -8.59
N LYS A 19 -9.25 -15.52 -9.12
CA LYS A 19 -10.20 -15.23 -10.21
C LYS A 19 -11.25 -14.19 -9.83
N VAL A 20 -11.80 -14.31 -8.62
CA VAL A 20 -12.80 -13.36 -8.10
C VAL A 20 -12.20 -11.97 -7.93
N LEU A 21 -11.01 -11.86 -7.33
CA LEU A 21 -10.34 -10.57 -7.12
C LEU A 21 -9.93 -9.90 -8.43
N SER A 22 -9.37 -10.65 -9.38
CA SER A 22 -9.01 -10.11 -10.69
C SER A 22 -10.25 -9.58 -11.44
N SER A 23 -11.38 -10.28 -11.34
CA SER A 23 -12.65 -9.86 -11.92
C SER A 23 -13.20 -8.61 -11.21
N ALA A 24 -13.12 -8.56 -9.87
CA ALA A 24 -13.54 -7.42 -9.07
C ALA A 24 -12.71 -6.17 -9.41
N GLU A 25 -11.38 -6.27 -9.38
CA GLU A 25 -10.44 -5.20 -9.74
C GLU A 25 -10.75 -4.63 -11.14
N ARG A 26 -10.88 -5.51 -12.13
CA ARG A 26 -11.18 -5.10 -13.50
C ARG A 26 -12.51 -4.35 -13.60
N LEU A 27 -13.58 -4.89 -13.02
CA LEU A 27 -14.89 -4.24 -13.07
C LEU A 27 -14.91 -2.92 -12.28
N PHE A 28 -14.26 -2.87 -11.11
CA PHE A 28 -14.15 -1.65 -10.33
C PHE A 28 -13.47 -0.53 -11.11
N ARG A 29 -12.39 -0.82 -11.84
CA ARG A 29 -11.71 0.18 -12.67
C ARG A 29 -12.46 0.53 -13.96
N GLN A 30 -13.11 -0.43 -14.61
CA GLN A 30 -13.76 -0.20 -15.92
C GLN A 30 -15.06 0.59 -15.83
N GLN A 31 -15.90 0.30 -14.83
CA GLN A 31 -17.24 0.90 -14.71
C GLN A 31 -17.45 1.61 -13.36
N GLY A 32 -16.43 1.62 -12.50
CA GLY A 32 -16.48 2.24 -11.18
C GLY A 32 -16.98 1.31 -10.09
N PHE A 33 -16.53 1.56 -8.86
CA PHE A 33 -16.96 0.81 -7.69
C PHE A 33 -18.48 0.83 -7.52
N ALA A 34 -19.13 2.00 -7.53
CA ALA A 34 -20.56 2.13 -7.25
C ALA A 34 -21.44 1.31 -8.22
N ALA A 35 -21.13 1.31 -9.52
CA ALA A 35 -21.90 0.60 -10.54
C ALA A 35 -21.66 -0.92 -10.55
N THR A 36 -20.60 -1.40 -9.89
CA THR A 36 -20.25 -2.83 -9.88
C THR A 36 -21.04 -3.60 -8.81
N THR A 37 -21.54 -4.77 -9.17
CA THR A 37 -22.28 -5.66 -8.27
C THR A 37 -21.58 -7.00 -8.10
N VAL A 38 -21.78 -7.66 -6.96
CA VAL A 38 -21.30 -9.02 -6.69
C VAL A 38 -21.75 -10.01 -7.78
N ARG A 39 -22.95 -9.81 -8.36
CA ARG A 39 -23.46 -10.66 -9.45
C ARG A 39 -22.69 -10.49 -10.75
N GLN A 40 -22.32 -9.25 -11.10
CA GLN A 40 -21.47 -9.00 -12.27
C GLN A 40 -20.09 -9.64 -12.07
N ILE A 41 -19.48 -9.47 -10.88
CA ILE A 41 -18.21 -10.11 -10.53
C ILE A 41 -18.30 -11.63 -10.66
N ALA A 42 -19.36 -12.25 -10.14
CA ALA A 42 -19.56 -13.70 -10.23
C ALA A 42 -19.67 -14.18 -11.68
N THR A 43 -20.42 -13.44 -12.51
CA THR A 43 -20.62 -13.76 -13.93
C THR A 43 -19.30 -13.66 -14.70
N ASP A 44 -18.55 -12.60 -14.44
CA ASP A 44 -17.27 -12.30 -15.07
C ASP A 44 -16.16 -13.29 -14.65
N ALA A 45 -16.15 -13.70 -13.38
CA ALA A 45 -15.23 -14.71 -12.84
C ALA A 45 -15.64 -16.16 -13.18
N GLY A 46 -16.82 -16.38 -13.75
CA GLY A 46 -17.34 -17.72 -14.06
C GLY A 46 -17.69 -18.56 -12.82
N VAL A 47 -18.09 -17.92 -11.72
CA VAL A 47 -18.44 -18.58 -10.44
C VAL A 47 -19.84 -18.22 -9.96
N SER A 48 -20.31 -18.85 -8.88
CA SER A 48 -21.59 -18.48 -8.26
C SER A 48 -21.47 -17.21 -7.41
N THR A 49 -22.58 -16.50 -7.21
CA THR A 49 -22.61 -15.36 -6.27
C THR A 49 -22.25 -15.78 -4.84
N GLY A 50 -22.66 -16.97 -4.41
CA GLY A 50 -22.28 -17.53 -3.11
C GLY A 50 -20.78 -17.78 -2.99
N THR A 51 -20.11 -18.15 -4.09
CA THR A 51 -18.65 -18.27 -4.15
C THR A 51 -17.97 -16.93 -3.95
N VAL A 52 -18.45 -15.87 -4.62
CA VAL A 52 -17.92 -14.51 -4.43
C VAL A 52 -18.12 -14.04 -2.99
N MET A 53 -19.33 -14.20 -2.43
CA MET A 53 -19.62 -13.85 -1.04
C MET A 53 -18.80 -14.65 -0.02
N GLY A 54 -18.35 -15.85 -0.39
CA GLY A 54 -17.42 -16.64 0.41
C GLY A 54 -15.98 -16.13 0.37
N VAL A 55 -15.60 -15.36 -0.64
CA VAL A 55 -14.34 -14.60 -0.68
C VAL A 55 -14.49 -13.31 0.12
N GLY A 56 -15.55 -12.54 -0.13
CA GLY A 56 -15.85 -11.31 0.57
C GLY A 56 -17.07 -10.61 0.02
N ASP A 57 -17.61 -9.67 0.80
CA ASP A 57 -18.57 -8.70 0.26
C ASP A 57 -17.85 -7.67 -0.63
N LYS A 58 -18.61 -6.78 -1.27
CA LYS A 58 -18.06 -5.84 -2.25
C LYS A 58 -16.97 -4.92 -1.67
N ASP A 59 -17.15 -4.47 -0.43
CA ASP A 59 -16.20 -3.61 0.27
C ASP A 59 -14.93 -4.41 0.63
N GLY A 60 -15.09 -5.62 1.18
CA GLY A 60 -13.99 -6.54 1.46
C GLY A 60 -13.19 -6.93 0.22
N LEU A 61 -13.84 -7.16 -0.92
CA LEU A 61 -13.16 -7.39 -2.20
C LEU A 61 -12.32 -6.20 -2.64
N LEU A 62 -12.79 -4.97 -2.41
CA LEU A 62 -12.00 -3.78 -2.73
C LEU A 62 -10.77 -3.65 -1.81
N ILE A 63 -10.93 -3.91 -0.51
CA ILE A 63 -9.80 -3.95 0.42
C ILE A 63 -8.77 -4.99 -0.02
N GLU A 64 -9.22 -6.20 -0.34
CA GLU A 64 -8.35 -7.30 -0.72
C GLU A 64 -7.60 -7.05 -2.02
N VAL A 65 -8.24 -6.41 -3.02
CA VAL A 65 -7.57 -5.96 -4.26
C VAL A 65 -6.42 -4.99 -3.96
N PHE A 66 -6.64 -4.03 -3.04
CA PHE A 66 -5.58 -3.11 -2.64
C PHE A 66 -4.48 -3.83 -1.84
N ASP A 67 -4.84 -4.72 -0.92
CA ASP A 67 -3.90 -5.50 -0.12
C ASP A 67 -3.00 -6.39 -1.01
N GLU A 68 -3.55 -7.05 -2.03
CA GLU A 68 -2.78 -7.88 -2.97
C GLU A 68 -1.79 -7.06 -3.79
N TRP A 69 -2.24 -5.89 -4.28
CA TRP A 69 -1.38 -4.99 -5.04
C TRP A 69 -0.24 -4.44 -4.17
N ILE A 70 -0.54 -3.95 -2.96
CA ILE A 70 0.48 -3.44 -2.02
C ILE A 70 1.45 -4.57 -1.63
N GLY A 71 0.94 -5.77 -1.36
CA GLY A 71 1.77 -6.94 -1.09
C GLY A 71 2.70 -7.30 -2.25
N ALA A 72 2.24 -7.17 -3.51
CA ALA A 72 3.08 -7.41 -4.69
C ALA A 72 4.21 -6.38 -4.79
N VAL A 73 3.91 -5.10 -4.59
CA VAL A 73 4.92 -4.03 -4.57
C VAL A 73 6.01 -4.28 -3.53
N HIS A 74 5.63 -4.70 -2.31
CA HIS A 74 6.61 -5.04 -1.28
C HIS A 74 7.51 -6.22 -1.67
N ARG A 75 6.94 -7.28 -2.27
CA ARG A 75 7.72 -8.47 -2.70
C ARG A 75 8.72 -8.15 -3.81
N ASP A 76 8.30 -7.39 -4.81
CA ASP A 76 9.16 -6.96 -5.92
C ASP A 76 10.34 -6.14 -5.39
N ARG A 77 10.07 -5.28 -4.40
CA ARG A 77 11.09 -4.45 -3.76
C ARG A 77 12.12 -5.26 -2.99
N GLN A 78 11.68 -6.20 -2.15
CA GLN A 78 12.59 -7.06 -1.37
C GLN A 78 13.51 -7.90 -2.25
N SER A 79 13.07 -8.21 -3.46
CA SER A 79 13.85 -8.96 -4.44
C SER A 79 14.96 -8.13 -5.10
N GLY A 80 14.88 -6.80 -5.06
CA GLY A 80 15.82 -5.87 -5.71
C GLY A 80 16.77 -5.13 -4.76
N GLY A 81 16.73 -5.38 -3.44
CA GLY A 81 17.47 -4.62 -2.44
C GLY A 81 18.96 -4.95 -2.36
N GLY A 82 19.80 -4.06 -2.87
CA GLY A 82 21.22 -3.99 -2.50
C GLY A 82 21.41 -3.17 -1.22
N THR A 83 22.25 -3.66 -0.31
CA THR A 83 22.62 -2.94 0.92
C THR A 83 23.44 -1.70 0.57
N GLN A 84 22.87 -0.51 0.71
CA GLN A 84 23.66 0.72 0.72
C GLN A 84 24.11 0.97 2.16
N ASP A 85 25.43 0.84 2.40
CA ASP A 85 26.00 0.98 3.74
C ASP A 85 25.96 2.42 4.27
N SER A 86 25.87 3.42 3.39
CA SER A 86 25.74 4.83 3.77
C SER A 86 25.08 5.66 2.66
N LEU A 87 24.21 6.58 3.05
CA LEU A 87 23.49 7.52 2.20
C LEU A 87 23.79 8.96 2.63
N THR A 88 23.83 9.87 1.66
CA THR A 88 23.74 11.31 1.96
C THR A 88 22.32 11.64 2.41
N PRO A 89 22.09 12.76 3.13
CA PRO A 89 20.75 13.20 3.50
C PRO A 89 19.79 13.28 2.31
N GLU A 90 20.23 13.88 1.19
CA GLU A 90 19.40 13.96 -0.02
C GLU A 90 19.22 12.59 -0.69
N GLY A 91 20.24 11.72 -0.64
CA GLY A 91 20.11 10.33 -1.11
C GLY A 91 19.09 9.53 -0.30
N ALA A 92 18.95 9.78 1.00
CA ALA A 92 17.90 9.20 1.83
C ALA A 92 16.52 9.77 1.50
N VAL A 93 16.40 11.07 1.20
CA VAL A 93 15.15 11.66 0.69
C VAL A 93 14.73 10.94 -0.59
N ASP A 94 15.63 10.80 -1.56
CA ASP A 94 15.35 10.11 -2.82
C ASP A 94 15.01 8.63 -2.61
N ALA A 95 15.69 7.94 -1.69
CA ALA A 95 15.40 6.56 -1.35
C ALA A 95 14.03 6.41 -0.67
N VAL A 96 13.63 7.33 0.22
CA VAL A 96 12.29 7.37 0.82
C VAL A 96 11.20 7.66 -0.21
N ILE A 97 11.44 8.59 -1.14
CA ILE A 97 10.48 8.83 -2.22
C ILE A 97 10.41 7.62 -3.14
N GLY A 98 11.53 6.99 -3.47
CA GLY A 98 11.56 5.72 -4.20
C GLY A 98 10.85 4.59 -3.44
N LEU A 99 10.87 4.60 -2.11
CA LEU A 99 10.09 3.71 -1.26
C LEU A 99 8.60 3.86 -1.46
N LEU A 100 8.12 5.10 -1.52
CA LEU A 100 6.69 5.42 -1.53
C LEU A 100 6.11 5.57 -2.95
N ALA A 101 6.94 5.83 -3.96
CA ALA A 101 6.52 6.18 -5.32
C ALA A 101 5.57 5.17 -5.98
N PRO A 102 5.75 3.84 -5.88
CA PRO A 102 4.81 2.90 -6.46
C PRO A 102 3.40 3.09 -5.89
N PHE A 103 3.28 3.23 -4.57
CA PHE A 103 2.01 3.44 -3.87
C PHE A 103 1.38 4.77 -4.28
N LEU A 104 2.16 5.85 -4.27
CA LEU A 104 1.67 7.16 -4.70
C LEU A 104 1.10 7.14 -6.11
N ARG A 105 1.79 6.47 -7.05
CA ARG A 105 1.30 6.32 -8.44
C ARG A 105 -0.03 5.59 -8.49
N TYR A 106 -0.18 4.50 -7.74
CA TYR A 106 -1.41 3.70 -7.74
C TYR A 106 -2.62 4.48 -7.20
N PHE A 107 -2.43 5.25 -6.12
CA PHE A 107 -3.49 6.09 -5.56
C PHE A 107 -3.88 7.27 -6.47
N VAL A 108 -2.99 7.68 -7.38
CA VAL A 108 -3.26 8.74 -8.37
C VAL A 108 -3.87 8.18 -9.66
N GLU A 109 -3.66 6.90 -9.97
CA GLU A 109 -4.15 6.27 -11.21
C GLU A 109 -5.68 6.19 -11.27
N ASP A 110 -6.35 5.88 -10.15
CA ASP A 110 -7.81 5.91 -10.04
C ASP A 110 -8.25 6.60 -8.73
N PRO A 111 -8.33 7.95 -8.72
CA PRO A 111 -8.69 8.71 -7.53
C PRO A 111 -10.10 8.38 -7.02
N ALA A 112 -11.01 7.95 -7.89
CA ALA A 112 -12.37 7.62 -7.48
C ALA A 112 -12.38 6.30 -6.68
N LEU A 113 -11.67 5.28 -7.18
CA LEU A 113 -11.55 4.00 -6.49
C LEU A 113 -10.75 4.14 -5.19
N SER A 114 -9.66 4.92 -5.21
CA SER A 114 -8.87 5.22 -4.00
C SER A 114 -9.69 5.92 -2.92
N ARG A 115 -10.55 6.88 -3.28
CA ARG A 115 -11.47 7.51 -2.31
C ARG A 115 -12.43 6.50 -1.69
N GLN A 116 -12.93 5.54 -2.48
CA GLN A 116 -13.81 4.49 -1.95
C GLN A 116 -13.05 3.60 -0.96
N TYR A 117 -11.87 3.12 -1.35
CA TYR A 117 -10.98 2.36 -0.46
C TYR A 117 -10.71 3.13 0.85
N SER A 118 -10.28 4.39 0.77
CA SER A 118 -10.06 5.24 1.95
C SER A 118 -11.31 5.37 2.82
N SER A 119 -12.49 5.53 2.22
CA SER A 119 -13.74 5.65 2.97
C SER A 119 -14.10 4.38 3.74
N ILE A 120 -13.83 3.20 3.18
CA ILE A 120 -14.09 1.91 3.82
C ILE A 120 -13.15 1.73 5.02
N ILE A 121 -11.86 2.03 4.83
CA ILE A 121 -10.86 1.99 5.90
C ILE A 121 -11.23 2.93 7.05
N VAL A 122 -11.59 4.19 6.75
CA VAL A 122 -11.93 5.19 7.78
C VAL A 122 -13.18 4.81 8.57
N ARG A 123 -14.15 4.12 7.94
CA ARG A 123 -15.32 3.59 8.63
C ARG A 123 -14.99 2.45 9.59
N GLY A 124 -13.84 1.79 9.41
CA GLY A 124 -13.41 0.65 10.21
C GLY A 124 -14.30 -0.59 10.04
N THR A 125 -15.05 -0.69 8.94
CA THR A 125 -15.96 -1.81 8.69
C THR A 125 -15.23 -3.07 8.20
N HIS A 126 -14.01 -2.92 7.69
CA HIS A 126 -13.16 -4.02 7.25
C HIS A 126 -11.73 -3.82 7.77
N GLU A 127 -11.09 -4.94 8.11
CA GLU A 127 -9.66 -4.94 8.43
C GLU A 127 -8.85 -5.10 7.14
N SER A 128 -7.78 -4.32 7.01
CA SER A 128 -6.84 -4.41 5.89
C SER A 128 -5.48 -4.87 6.41
N ALA A 129 -4.85 -5.80 5.70
CA ALA A 129 -3.50 -6.27 6.00
C ALA A 129 -2.48 -5.13 5.90
N ILE A 130 -2.77 -4.09 5.12
CA ILE A 130 -1.96 -2.88 5.00
C ILE A 130 -1.79 -2.20 6.35
N PHE A 131 -2.86 -2.06 7.12
CA PHE A 131 -2.85 -1.36 8.41
C PHE A 131 -2.34 -2.22 9.58
N ARG A 132 -1.99 -3.49 9.34
CA ARG A 132 -1.36 -4.37 10.34
C ARG A 132 0.06 -4.77 9.99
N ASP A 133 0.26 -5.55 8.94
CA ASP A 133 1.54 -6.23 8.69
C ASP A 133 2.41 -5.46 7.70
N LEU A 134 1.83 -4.94 6.62
CA LEU A 134 2.59 -4.18 5.62
C LEU A 134 3.01 -2.80 6.15
N ALA A 135 2.20 -2.19 7.03
CA ALA A 135 2.58 -0.97 7.76
C ALA A 135 3.88 -1.17 8.55
N VAL A 136 3.98 -2.27 9.29
CA VAL A 136 5.18 -2.61 10.08
C VAL A 136 6.38 -2.81 9.17
N ALA A 137 6.21 -3.55 8.06
CA ALA A 137 7.29 -3.75 7.09
C ALA A 137 7.75 -2.42 6.46
N LEU A 138 6.82 -1.56 6.04
CA LEU A 138 7.15 -0.27 5.44
C LEU A 138 7.86 0.66 6.43
N VAL A 139 7.41 0.72 7.69
CA VAL A 139 8.06 1.51 8.73
C VAL A 139 9.49 1.00 8.98
N ALA A 140 9.70 -0.31 8.99
CA ALA A 140 11.04 -0.89 9.12
C ALA A 140 11.95 -0.54 7.93
N GLU A 141 11.43 -0.57 6.69
CA GLU A 141 12.18 -0.15 5.51
C GLU A 141 12.54 1.34 5.54
N LEU A 142 11.59 2.20 5.94
CA LEU A 142 11.83 3.63 6.13
C LEU A 142 12.91 3.88 7.20
N ARG A 143 12.82 3.19 8.34
CA ARG A 143 13.82 3.28 9.43
C ARG A 143 15.20 2.87 8.94
N ASN A 144 15.30 1.81 8.13
CA ASN A 144 16.59 1.38 7.58
C ASN A 144 17.21 2.44 6.66
N VAL A 145 16.42 3.05 5.77
CA VAL A 145 16.93 4.13 4.90
C VAL A 145 17.39 5.34 5.70
N LEU A 146 16.63 5.72 6.73
CA LEU A 146 16.98 6.83 7.62
C LEU A 146 18.24 6.53 8.45
N ALA A 147 18.41 5.28 8.92
CA ALA A 147 19.63 4.84 9.60
C ALA A 147 20.86 4.91 8.67
N CYS A 148 20.72 4.53 7.39
CA CYS A 148 21.78 4.66 6.39
C CYS A 148 22.19 6.14 6.14
N ALA A 149 21.30 7.10 6.40
CA ALA A 149 21.62 8.53 6.40
C ALA A 149 22.39 9.02 7.65
N GLY A 150 22.70 8.12 8.59
CA GLY A 150 23.46 8.42 9.80
C GLY A 150 22.61 8.80 11.01
N LEU A 151 21.28 8.63 10.96
CA LEU A 151 20.44 8.88 12.12
C LEU A 151 20.67 7.80 13.20
N PRO A 152 20.76 8.19 14.49
CA PRO A 152 20.76 7.24 15.59
C PRO A 152 19.49 6.35 15.55
N ASP A 153 19.62 5.09 15.96
CA ASP A 153 18.55 4.09 15.82
C ASP A 153 17.18 4.56 16.39
N ALA A 154 17.19 5.11 17.61
CA ALA A 154 15.98 5.61 18.25
C ALA A 154 15.36 6.81 17.51
N ALA A 155 16.18 7.66 16.87
CA ALA A 155 15.71 8.77 16.06
C ALA A 155 15.16 8.28 14.72
N ALA A 156 15.86 7.36 14.05
CA ALA A 156 15.44 6.74 12.79
C ALA A 156 14.07 6.04 12.93
N GLU A 157 13.83 5.35 14.05
CA GLU A 157 12.56 4.69 14.35
C GLU A 157 11.41 5.69 14.51
N ARG A 158 11.62 6.79 15.24
CA ARG A 158 10.62 7.86 15.38
C ARG A 158 10.36 8.57 14.06
N ALA A 159 11.43 8.92 13.35
CA ALA A 159 11.41 9.54 12.05
C ALA A 159 10.61 8.72 11.02
N ALA A 160 10.84 7.41 10.97
CA ALA A 160 10.11 6.50 10.09
C ALA A 160 8.60 6.53 10.33
N ARG A 161 8.18 6.53 11.60
CA ARG A 161 6.75 6.63 11.96
C ARG A 161 6.15 7.97 11.56
N VAL A 162 6.88 9.08 11.77
CA VAL A 162 6.45 10.42 11.34
C VAL A 162 6.25 10.46 9.83
N VAL A 163 7.23 9.98 9.06
CA VAL A 163 7.14 9.90 7.59
C VAL A 163 5.96 9.02 7.16
N TYR A 164 5.77 7.86 7.78
CA TYR A 164 4.65 6.96 7.47
C TYR A 164 3.28 7.59 7.72
N PHE A 165 3.07 8.24 8.87
CA PHE A 165 1.81 8.90 9.18
C PHE A 165 1.57 10.15 8.31
N ALA A 166 2.62 10.91 7.98
CA ALA A 166 2.52 12.00 7.03
C ALA A 166 2.13 11.51 5.64
N TYR A 167 2.74 10.43 5.16
CA TYR A 167 2.37 9.74 3.92
C TYR A 167 0.88 9.35 3.90
N LEU A 168 0.40 8.68 4.95
CA LEU A 168 -1.02 8.34 5.06
C LEU A 168 -1.91 9.57 5.04
N GLY A 169 -1.55 10.62 5.81
CA GLY A 169 -2.31 11.88 5.83
C GLY A 169 -2.41 12.53 4.46
N ILE A 170 -1.30 12.58 3.71
CA ILE A 170 -1.24 13.19 2.37
C ILE A 170 -2.08 12.37 1.37
N VAL A 171 -1.96 11.04 1.40
CA VAL A 171 -2.74 10.15 0.52
C VAL A 171 -4.23 10.23 0.84
N MET A 172 -4.61 10.21 2.13
CA MET A 172 -6.01 10.24 2.57
C MET A 172 -6.70 11.58 2.28
N THR A 173 -5.95 12.68 2.35
CA THR A 173 -6.47 14.02 2.05
C THR A 173 -6.38 14.38 0.56
N GLY A 174 -5.79 13.50 -0.26
CA GLY A 174 -5.65 13.71 -1.70
C GLY A 174 -4.85 14.96 -2.07
N GLY A 175 -3.91 15.39 -1.22
CA GLY A 175 -3.18 16.65 -1.40
C GLY A 175 -4.10 17.89 -1.39
N ASN A 176 -5.07 17.92 -0.47
CA ASN A 176 -5.97 19.06 -0.26
C ASN A 176 -5.22 20.41 -0.18
N HIS A 177 -5.90 21.51 -0.51
CA HIS A 177 -5.40 22.90 -0.61
C HIS A 177 -4.56 23.41 0.58
N ALA A 178 -4.58 22.74 1.73
CA ALA A 178 -3.65 22.98 2.83
C ALA A 178 -2.17 22.86 2.40
N SER A 179 -1.90 22.11 1.33
CA SER A 179 -0.59 21.92 0.71
C SER A 179 -0.05 23.12 -0.08
N GLY A 180 -0.80 24.21 -0.21
CA GLY A 180 -0.39 25.36 -1.02
C GLY A 180 -0.18 25.07 -2.51
N GLY A 181 -0.72 23.95 -3.02
CA GLY A 181 -0.56 23.51 -4.41
C GLY A 181 0.66 22.63 -4.70
N ALA A 182 1.46 22.28 -3.69
CA ALA A 182 2.59 21.35 -3.86
C ALA A 182 2.11 19.95 -4.24
N SER A 183 2.85 19.26 -5.12
CA SER A 183 2.55 17.87 -5.48
C SER A 183 2.73 16.95 -4.27
N VAL A 184 2.02 15.81 -4.24
CA VAL A 184 2.14 14.83 -3.15
C VAL A 184 3.60 14.37 -2.93
N PRO A 185 4.38 14.04 -3.97
CA PRO A 185 5.81 13.74 -3.80
C PRO A 185 6.62 14.88 -3.16
N ASP A 186 6.34 16.14 -3.52
CA ASP A 186 7.11 17.28 -3.00
C ASP A 186 6.80 17.53 -1.53
N GLN A 187 5.53 17.42 -1.13
CA GLN A 187 5.15 17.48 0.28
C GLN A 187 5.86 16.40 1.11
N LEU A 188 5.97 15.18 0.57
CA LEU A 188 6.69 14.10 1.24
C LEU A 188 8.19 14.38 1.33
N ARG A 189 8.81 14.93 0.28
CA ARG A 189 10.22 15.33 0.32
C ARG A 189 10.47 16.34 1.44
N ASP A 190 9.60 17.33 1.57
CA ASP A 190 9.74 18.36 2.60
C ASP A 190 9.59 17.77 4.01
N VAL A 191 8.65 16.84 4.21
CA VAL A 191 8.54 16.10 5.48
C VAL A 191 9.82 15.33 5.78
N VAL A 192 10.37 14.59 4.82
CA VAL A 192 11.58 13.77 5.04
C VAL A 192 12.79 14.66 5.32
N ARG A 193 12.97 15.76 4.59
CA ARG A 193 14.04 16.74 4.84
C ARG A 193 13.95 17.34 6.24
N CYS A 194 12.74 17.74 6.65
CA CYS A 194 12.48 18.28 7.99
C CYS A 194 12.88 17.28 9.08
N VAL A 195 12.42 16.04 8.95
CA VAL A 195 12.69 14.98 9.92
C VAL A 195 14.19 14.62 10.01
N ILE A 196 14.90 14.59 8.88
CA ILE A 196 16.35 14.36 8.87
C ILE A 196 17.09 15.51 9.56
N HIS A 197 16.72 16.76 9.26
CA HIS A 197 17.35 17.94 9.85
C HIS A 197 17.15 18.04 11.37
N ASP A 198 15.91 17.87 11.86
CA ASP A 198 15.59 18.00 13.29
C ASP A 198 16.21 16.87 14.12
N SER A 199 16.37 15.68 13.54
CA SER A 199 17.01 14.54 14.21
C SER A 199 18.51 14.73 14.41
N VAL A 200 19.16 15.60 13.62
CA VAL A 200 20.59 15.92 13.74
C VAL A 200 20.83 16.99 14.82
N GLN A 201 19.87 17.88 15.06
CA GLN A 201 20.00 18.98 16.04
C GLN A 201 19.58 18.59 17.47
N GLY A 202 18.79 17.53 17.64
CA GLY A 202 18.29 17.09 18.95
C GLY A 202 19.32 16.48 19.90
N ASP A 203 20.55 16.20 19.43
CA ASP A 203 21.65 15.63 20.23
C ASP A 203 22.55 16.70 20.91
N GLU A 204 22.30 18.00 20.69
CA GLU A 204 23.07 19.10 21.30
C GLU A 204 22.48 19.67 22.62
N GLN A 205 21.48 19.01 23.23
CA GLN A 205 20.85 19.47 24.49
C GLN A 205 20.86 18.43 25.61
#